data_AF-A0A2G9QKR3-F1
#
_entry.id   AF-A0A2G9QKR3-F1
#
_cell.length_a   1.000
_cell.length_b   1.000
_cell.length_c   1.000
_cell.angle_alpha   90.00
_cell.angle_beta   90.00
_cell.angle_gamma   90.00
#
_symmetry.space_group_name_H-M   'P 1'
#
loop_
_entity.id
_entity.type
_entity.pdbx_description
1 polymer ?
#
loop_
_entity_poly.entity_id
_entity_poly.type
_entity_poly.pdbx_seq_one_letter_code
_entity_poly.pdbx_strand_id
1 'polypeptide(L)'
;MNMAFQADQKIKSDILRGLSTEQLFRLLSDSDVNVLMKTLGLLRNLLSTRPHIDQIMSTHGKQIMQAVTFILEGEHNIEVKEQTLCILANIADGTSAKDLIMTNDDILQKIKYYVVSHKPVSWHRFGNVICHFFKVDLRTG
;
A
#
# COMPACT_ATOMS: atom_id res chain seq x y z
N MET A 1 -16.52 1.46 10.94
CA MET A 1 -17.03 0.89 9.68
C MET A 1 -16.63 1.85 8.56
N ASN A 2 -15.95 1.38 7.51
CA ASN A 2 -15.29 2.24 6.52
C ASN A 2 -16.05 2.14 5.18
N MET A 3 -16.60 3.25 4.67
CA MET A 3 -17.47 3.28 3.47
C MET A 3 -16.78 2.83 2.17
N ALA A 4 -15.44 2.76 2.13
CA ALA A 4 -14.68 2.36 0.95
C ALA A 4 -14.50 0.84 0.79
N PHE A 5 -14.72 0.06 1.86
CA PHE A 5 -14.57 -1.39 1.82
C PHE A 5 -15.78 -2.00 1.10
N GLN A 6 -15.57 -2.65 -0.05
CA GLN A 6 -16.61 -3.17 -0.97
C GLN A 6 -17.41 -2.11 -1.75
N ALA A 7 -16.98 -0.85 -1.77
CA ALA A 7 -17.63 0.16 -2.60
C ALA A 7 -17.41 -0.11 -4.11
N ASP A 8 -18.45 0.15 -4.89
CA ASP A 8 -18.41 0.10 -6.36
C ASP A 8 -17.30 0.99 -6.93
N GLN A 9 -16.84 0.67 -8.14
CA GLN A 9 -15.77 1.43 -8.77
C GLN A 9 -15.99 2.93 -8.80
N LYS A 10 -17.19 3.29 -9.22
CA LYS A 10 -17.61 4.67 -9.34
C LYS A 10 -17.44 5.42 -8.01
N ILE A 11 -17.80 4.80 -6.90
CA ILE A 11 -17.67 5.40 -5.56
C ILE A 11 -16.19 5.57 -5.19
N LYS A 12 -15.32 4.59 -5.46
CA LYS A 12 -13.87 4.71 -5.19
C LYS A 12 -13.23 5.81 -6.03
N SER A 13 -13.59 5.91 -7.31
CA SER A 13 -13.14 6.98 -8.21
C SER A 13 -13.67 8.35 -7.78
N ASP A 14 -14.92 8.44 -7.34
CA ASP A 14 -15.53 9.68 -6.87
C ASP A 14 -14.91 10.13 -5.53
N ILE A 15 -14.56 9.21 -4.64
CA ILE A 15 -13.78 9.51 -3.41
C ILE A 15 -12.41 10.08 -3.79
N LEU A 16 -11.68 9.46 -4.73
CA LEU A 16 -10.37 9.97 -5.16
C LEU A 16 -10.48 11.35 -5.84
N ARG A 17 -11.51 11.55 -6.66
CA ARG A 17 -11.80 12.86 -7.27
C ARG A 17 -12.17 13.91 -6.23
N GLY A 18 -13.03 13.58 -5.28
CA GLY A 18 -13.53 14.50 -4.26
C GLY A 18 -12.49 14.85 -3.21
N LEU A 19 -11.65 13.88 -2.82
CA LEU A 19 -10.53 14.11 -1.93
C LEU A 19 -9.43 14.89 -2.66
N SER A 20 -9.25 14.69 -3.96
CA SER A 20 -8.06 15.09 -4.75
C SER A 20 -6.79 14.35 -4.29
N THR A 21 -5.86 14.16 -5.23
CA THR A 21 -4.57 13.56 -4.92
C THR A 21 -3.75 14.42 -3.96
N GLU A 22 -3.79 15.73 -4.14
CA GLU A 22 -3.00 16.69 -3.34
C GLU A 22 -3.39 16.66 -1.86
N GLN A 23 -4.70 16.65 -1.56
CA GLN A 23 -5.17 16.53 -0.19
C GLN A 23 -4.86 15.15 0.39
N LEU A 24 -4.95 14.07 -0.40
CA LEU A 24 -4.57 12.73 0.06
C LEU A 24 -3.11 12.71 0.50
N PHE A 25 -2.21 13.30 -0.29
CA PHE A 25 -0.79 13.38 0.07
C PHE A 25 -0.55 14.26 1.29
N ARG A 26 -1.25 15.39 1.41
CA ARG A 26 -1.19 16.23 2.62
C ARG A 26 -1.53 15.44 3.88
N LEU A 27 -2.57 14.61 3.81
CA LEU A 27 -3.01 13.75 4.93
C LEU A 27 -2.05 12.58 5.21
N LEU A 28 -1.35 12.07 4.19
CA LEU A 28 -0.32 11.04 4.34
C LEU A 28 1.00 11.59 4.93
N SER A 29 1.17 12.90 4.94
CA SER A 29 2.30 13.60 5.58
C SER A 29 1.91 14.29 6.89
N ASP A 30 0.74 13.99 7.43
CA ASP A 30 0.26 14.61 8.67
C ASP A 30 1.06 14.13 9.88
N SER A 31 1.40 15.05 10.78
CA SER A 31 2.12 14.75 12.03
C SER A 31 1.27 13.97 13.04
N ASP A 32 -0.06 14.07 12.97
CA ASP A 32 -0.95 13.28 13.82
C ASP A 32 -1.05 11.85 13.28
N VAL A 33 -0.48 10.90 14.04
CA VAL A 33 -0.50 9.47 13.74
C VAL A 33 -1.93 8.94 13.52
N ASN A 34 -2.94 9.51 14.19
CA ASN A 34 -4.33 9.09 14.00
C ASN A 34 -4.86 9.49 12.61
N VAL A 35 -4.50 10.69 12.13
CA VAL A 35 -4.85 11.16 10.79
C VAL A 35 -4.13 10.32 9.74
N LEU A 36 -2.83 10.09 9.92
CA LEU A 36 -2.03 9.23 9.06
C LEU A 36 -2.61 7.82 8.95
N MET A 37 -2.91 7.17 10.09
CA MET A 37 -3.45 5.80 10.13
C MET A 37 -4.82 5.69 9.46
N LYS A 38 -5.71 6.66 9.67
CA LYS A 38 -7.01 6.70 8.98
C LYS A 38 -6.84 6.86 7.48
N THR A 39 -5.88 7.68 7.06
CA THR A 39 -5.59 7.93 5.63
C THR A 39 -4.99 6.70 4.96
N LEU A 40 -4.05 6.01 5.62
CA LEU A 40 -3.52 4.72 5.16
C LEU A 40 -4.62 3.64 5.11
N GLY A 41 -5.53 3.63 6.07
CA GLY A 41 -6.72 2.76 6.06
C GLY A 41 -7.63 3.02 4.85
N LEU A 42 -7.86 4.28 4.50
CA LEU A 42 -8.60 4.67 3.31
C LEU A 42 -7.88 4.20 2.04
N LEU A 43 -6.59 4.50 1.90
CA LEU A 43 -5.80 4.13 0.72
C LEU A 43 -5.78 2.61 0.50
N ARG A 44 -5.57 1.83 1.56
CA ARG A 44 -5.66 0.36 1.51
C ARG A 44 -7.01 -0.13 0.98
N ASN A 45 -8.10 0.49 1.44
CA ASN A 45 -9.46 0.09 1.03
C ASN A 45 -9.78 0.49 -0.42
N LEU A 46 -9.26 1.62 -0.89
CA LEU A 46 -9.36 1.99 -2.30
C LEU A 46 -8.68 0.92 -3.17
N LEU A 47 -7.51 0.46 -2.75
CA LEU A 47 -6.70 -0.57 -3.41
C LEU A 47 -7.08 -2.01 -3.03
N SER A 48 -8.33 -2.32 -2.68
CA SER A 48 -8.70 -3.65 -2.15
C SER A 48 -9.18 -4.70 -3.17
N THR A 49 -9.19 -4.37 -4.47
CA THR A 49 -9.92 -5.14 -5.51
C THR A 49 -9.18 -5.05 -6.84
N ARG A 50 -8.80 -6.19 -7.44
CA ARG A 50 -7.85 -6.25 -8.57
C ARG A 50 -8.10 -5.26 -9.72
N PRO A 51 -9.30 -5.19 -10.35
CA PRO A 51 -9.49 -4.27 -11.47
C PRO A 51 -9.32 -2.80 -11.06
N HIS A 52 -9.61 -2.50 -9.79
CA HIS A 52 -9.55 -1.15 -9.24
C HIS A 52 -8.10 -0.77 -8.91
N ILE A 53 -7.29 -1.75 -8.47
CA ILE A 53 -5.87 -1.57 -8.19
C ILE A 53 -5.17 -1.09 -9.46
N ASP A 54 -5.30 -1.83 -10.57
CA ASP A 54 -4.63 -1.48 -11.82
C ASP A 54 -5.08 -0.11 -12.35
N GLN A 55 -6.39 0.19 -12.30
CA GLN A 55 -6.90 1.49 -12.72
C GLN A 55 -6.34 2.64 -11.88
N ILE A 56 -6.40 2.54 -10.54
CA ILE A 56 -5.90 3.59 -9.64
C ILE A 56 -4.39 3.77 -9.82
N MET A 57 -3.64 2.67 -9.91
CA MET A 57 -2.19 2.70 -10.05
C MET A 57 -1.74 3.19 -11.43
N SER A 58 -2.52 2.99 -12.49
CA SER A 58 -2.24 3.59 -13.80
C SER A 58 -2.29 5.13 -13.79
N THR A 59 -3.12 5.72 -12.94
CA THR A 59 -3.33 7.18 -12.88
C THR A 59 -2.50 7.85 -11.79
N HIS A 60 -2.34 7.18 -10.65
CA HIS A 60 -1.77 7.74 -9.43
C HIS A 60 -0.58 6.95 -8.87
N GLY A 61 -0.12 5.93 -9.60
CA GLY A 61 0.87 4.97 -9.09
C GLY A 61 2.18 5.63 -8.69
N LYS A 62 2.70 6.58 -9.47
CA LYS A 62 3.95 7.26 -9.13
C LYS A 62 3.87 7.94 -7.76
N GLN A 63 2.81 8.71 -7.52
CA GLN A 63 2.65 9.46 -6.29
C GLN A 63 2.33 8.53 -5.10
N ILE A 64 1.50 7.50 -5.31
CA ILE A 64 1.23 6.48 -4.29
C ILE A 64 2.53 5.78 -3.87
N MET A 65 3.36 5.39 -4.85
CA MET A 65 4.66 4.74 -4.61
C MET A 65 5.62 5.66 -3.85
N GLN A 66 5.67 6.95 -4.19
CA GLN A 66 6.46 7.93 -3.44
C GLN A 66 6.02 8.05 -1.98
N ALA A 67 4.71 8.11 -1.71
CA ALA A 67 4.21 8.22 -0.34
C ALA A 67 4.48 6.96 0.49
N VAL A 68 4.29 5.76 -0.08
CA VAL A 68 4.61 4.52 0.65
C VAL A 68 6.11 4.40 0.92
N THR A 69 6.98 4.80 -0.02
CA THR A 69 8.44 4.87 0.23
C THR A 69 8.76 5.82 1.37
N PHE A 70 8.24 7.06 1.31
CA PHE A 70 8.47 8.07 2.35
C PHE A 70 8.06 7.57 3.74
N ILE A 71 6.88 6.95 3.87
CA ILE A 71 6.41 6.40 5.14
C ILE A 71 7.24 5.20 5.58
N LEU A 72 7.74 4.36 4.66
CA LEU A 72 8.64 3.26 5.00
C LEU A 72 10.05 3.71 5.37
N GLU A 73 10.47 4.91 4.99
CA GLU A 73 11.75 5.51 5.38
C GLU A 73 11.68 6.32 6.68
N GLY A 74 10.55 6.98 6.93
CA GLY A 74 10.40 7.85 8.09
C GLY A 74 10.43 7.13 9.44
N GLU A 75 10.67 7.86 10.52
CA GLU A 75 10.63 7.35 11.89
C GLU A 75 9.18 7.16 12.39
N HIS A 76 8.45 6.25 11.77
CA HIS A 76 7.10 5.88 12.18
C HIS A 76 7.09 4.60 13.01
N ASN A 77 6.09 4.49 13.89
CA ASN A 77 5.88 3.29 14.70
C ASN A 77 5.56 2.06 13.82
N ILE A 78 5.68 0.88 14.42
CA ILE A 78 5.51 -0.39 13.71
C ILE A 78 4.12 -0.54 13.07
N GLU A 79 3.07 -0.04 13.71
CA GLU A 79 1.69 -0.16 13.21
C GLU A 79 1.49 0.61 11.89
N VAL A 80 2.09 1.81 11.77
CA VAL A 80 2.08 2.60 10.54
C VAL A 80 2.84 1.88 9.42
N LYS A 81 3.99 1.27 9.74
CA LYS A 81 4.78 0.49 8.78
C LYS A 81 4.01 -0.72 8.29
N GLU A 82 3.40 -1.49 9.18
CA GLU A 82 2.58 -2.66 8.85
C GLU A 82 1.40 -2.29 7.96
N GLN A 83 0.70 -1.20 8.26
CA GLN A 83 -0.41 -0.73 7.43
C GLN A 83 0.08 -0.29 6.04
N THR A 84 1.25 0.32 5.94
CA THR A 84 1.87 0.72 4.66
C THR A 84 2.27 -0.49 3.83
N LEU A 85 2.86 -1.50 4.46
CA LEU A 85 3.16 -2.76 3.78
C LEU A 85 1.84 -3.40 3.28
N CYS A 86 0.73 -3.35 4.03
CA CYS A 86 -0.56 -3.92 3.59
C CYS A 86 -1.02 -3.30 2.26
N ILE A 87 -0.71 -2.03 2.04
CA ILE A 87 -1.01 -1.32 0.80
C ILE A 87 -0.13 -1.86 -0.34
N LEU A 88 1.17 -2.07 -0.10
CA LEU A 88 2.05 -2.69 -1.09
C LEU A 88 1.60 -4.11 -1.47
N ALA A 89 1.14 -4.88 -0.49
CA ALA A 89 0.59 -6.21 -0.73
C ALA A 89 -0.67 -6.17 -1.62
N ASN A 90 -1.54 -5.18 -1.40
CA ASN A 90 -2.69 -4.92 -2.25
C ASN A 90 -2.28 -4.48 -3.68
N ILE A 91 -1.30 -3.59 -3.82
CA ILE A 91 -0.76 -3.16 -5.13
C ILE A 91 -0.19 -4.35 -5.89
N ALA A 92 0.55 -5.23 -5.22
CA ALA A 92 1.14 -6.42 -5.80
C ALA A 92 0.09 -7.41 -6.35
N ASP A 93 -1.15 -7.38 -5.84
CA ASP A 93 -2.25 -8.21 -6.34
C ASP A 93 -2.80 -7.71 -7.70
N GLY A 94 -2.45 -6.49 -8.13
CA GLY A 94 -2.76 -5.97 -9.46
C GLY A 94 -1.91 -6.60 -10.57
N THR A 95 -2.41 -6.58 -11.80
CA THR A 95 -1.75 -7.20 -12.96
C THR A 95 -0.57 -6.39 -13.45
N SER A 96 -0.76 -5.08 -13.68
CA SER A 96 0.30 -4.16 -14.12
C SER A 96 0.80 -3.29 -12.97
N ALA A 97 -0.02 -3.08 -11.94
CA ALA A 97 0.36 -2.32 -10.75
C ALA A 97 1.58 -2.91 -10.03
N LYS A 98 1.72 -4.24 -10.01
CA LYS A 98 2.86 -4.93 -9.38
C LYS A 98 4.21 -4.58 -10.01
N ASP A 99 4.25 -4.19 -11.29
CA ASP A 99 5.49 -3.85 -11.99
C ASP A 99 6.15 -2.60 -11.39
N LEU A 100 5.34 -1.68 -10.84
CA LEU A 100 5.84 -0.51 -10.11
C LEU A 100 6.60 -0.90 -8.83
N ILE A 101 6.30 -2.05 -8.24
CA ILE A 101 7.04 -2.60 -7.09
C ILE A 101 8.27 -3.34 -7.58
N MET A 102 8.11 -4.22 -8.59
CA MET A 102 9.19 -5.09 -9.08
C MET A 102 10.33 -4.33 -9.76
N THR A 103 10.05 -3.14 -10.30
CA THR A 103 11.07 -2.25 -10.90
C THR A 103 11.70 -1.28 -9.90
N ASN A 104 11.30 -1.32 -8.62
CA ASN A 104 11.77 -0.44 -7.58
C ASN A 104 12.63 -1.19 -6.55
N ASP A 105 13.93 -1.26 -6.80
CA ASP A 105 14.90 -1.96 -5.96
C ASP A 105 14.89 -1.49 -4.50
N ASP A 106 14.74 -0.19 -4.26
CA ASP A 106 14.71 0.37 -2.90
C ASP A 106 13.51 -0.19 -2.12
N ILE A 107 12.32 -0.19 -2.71
CA ILE A 107 11.13 -0.79 -2.10
C ILE A 107 11.34 -2.29 -1.85
N LEU A 108 11.91 -3.02 -2.81
CA LEU A 108 12.19 -4.45 -2.65
C LEU A 108 13.14 -4.71 -1.47
N GLN A 109 14.20 -3.91 -1.31
CA GLN A 109 15.12 -4.02 -0.19
C GLN A 109 14.43 -3.71 1.15
N LYS A 110 13.58 -2.68 1.20
CA LYS A 110 12.81 -2.37 2.42
C LYS A 110 11.84 -3.50 2.77
N ILE A 111 11.10 -4.04 1.80
CA ILE A 111 10.21 -5.19 2.04
C ILE A 111 11.02 -6.37 2.61
N LYS A 112 12.18 -6.69 2.02
CA LYS A 112 13.08 -7.74 2.54
C LYS A 112 13.49 -7.47 3.98
N TYR A 113 13.96 -6.25 4.28
CA TYR A 113 14.34 -5.84 5.63
C TYR A 113 13.19 -6.05 6.61
N TYR A 114 11.98 -5.57 6.30
CA TYR A 114 10.84 -5.72 7.20
C TYR A 114 10.40 -7.18 7.40
N VAL A 115 10.40 -7.99 6.35
CA VAL A 115 10.05 -9.42 6.40
C VAL A 115 11.06 -10.24 7.22
N VAL A 116 12.35 -9.90 7.14
CA VAL A 116 13.41 -10.63 7.86
C VAL A 116 13.53 -10.15 9.31
N SER A 117 13.40 -8.85 9.55
CA SER A 117 13.63 -8.24 10.86
C SER A 117 12.43 -8.34 11.83
N HIS A 118 11.20 -8.52 11.34
CA HIS A 118 10.00 -8.56 12.19
C HIS A 118 9.38 -9.96 12.22
N LYS A 119 9.50 -10.65 13.37
CA LYS A 119 8.98 -12.01 13.60
C LYS A 119 7.43 -12.12 13.54
N PRO A 120 6.86 -13.32 13.30
CA PRO A 120 5.65 -13.54 12.48
C PRO A 120 4.28 -13.37 13.17
N VAL A 121 4.19 -12.74 14.34
CA VAL A 121 2.93 -12.79 15.13
C VAL A 121 1.82 -11.90 14.55
N SER A 122 2.16 -10.75 13.94
CA SER A 122 1.22 -9.93 13.16
C SER A 122 1.11 -10.39 11.69
N TRP A 123 1.99 -11.28 11.24
CA TRP A 123 2.13 -11.69 9.85
C TRP A 123 1.18 -12.81 9.41
N HIS A 124 0.31 -13.38 10.26
CA HIS A 124 -0.69 -14.35 9.78
C HIS A 124 -1.69 -13.74 8.78
N ARG A 125 -2.03 -12.46 8.91
CA ARG A 125 -2.84 -11.73 7.93
C ARG A 125 -2.06 -11.31 6.68
N PHE A 126 -0.74 -11.24 6.82
CA PHE A 126 0.20 -10.65 5.87
C PHE A 126 0.89 -11.72 4.99
N GLY A 127 1.09 -12.90 5.57
CA GLY A 127 1.82 -14.03 5.02
C GLY A 127 1.15 -14.62 3.80
N ASN A 128 -0.18 -14.58 3.68
CA ASN A 128 -0.85 -15.12 2.49
C ASN A 128 -0.65 -14.25 1.24
N VAL A 129 -0.51 -12.93 1.39
CA VAL A 129 -0.37 -12.02 0.23
C VAL A 129 1.10 -11.87 -0.16
N ILE A 130 2.01 -11.75 0.81
CA ILE A 130 3.46 -11.65 0.54
C ILE A 130 4.13 -13.01 0.32
N CYS A 131 3.75 -14.11 1.00
CA CYS A 131 4.36 -15.41 0.68
C CYS A 131 3.95 -15.92 -0.71
N HIS A 132 2.76 -15.57 -1.21
CA HIS A 132 2.37 -16.04 -2.53
C HIS A 132 3.10 -15.29 -3.66
N PHE A 133 3.31 -13.97 -3.50
CA PHE A 133 4.01 -13.14 -4.49
C PHE A 133 5.54 -13.15 -4.32
N PHE A 134 6.05 -12.88 -3.11
CA PHE A 134 7.49 -12.68 -2.92
C PHE A 134 8.29 -13.96 -2.66
N LYS A 135 7.71 -15.09 -2.20
CA LYS A 135 8.49 -16.35 -2.14
C LYS A 135 8.72 -16.98 -3.52
N VAL A 136 7.86 -16.70 -4.50
CA VAL A 136 7.98 -17.24 -5.85
C VAL A 136 9.02 -16.42 -6.63
N ASP A 137 8.97 -15.09 -6.58
CA ASP A 137 9.89 -14.23 -7.35
C ASP A 137 11.26 -13.97 -6.67
N LEU A 138 11.37 -13.99 -5.33
CA LEU A 138 12.68 -13.81 -4.67
C LEU A 138 13.57 -15.07 -4.70
N ARG A 139 13.08 -16.20 -5.23
CA ARG A 139 13.89 -17.42 -5.45
C ARG A 139 14.45 -17.53 -6.87
N THR A 140 14.04 -16.65 -7.77
CA THR A 140 14.41 -16.69 -9.19
C THR A 140 15.33 -15.55 -9.62
N GLY A 141 15.92 -14.81 -8.67
CA GLY A 141 16.95 -13.80 -8.91
C GLY A 141 18.22 -14.11 -8.12
#